data_AF-A0A1F7QKS4-F1
#
_entry.id   AF-A0A1F7QKS4-F1
#
_cell.length_a   1.000
_cell.length_b   1.000
_cell.length_c   1.000
_cell.angle_alpha   90.00
_cell.angle_beta   90.00
_cell.angle_gamma   90.00
#
_symmetry.space_group_name_H-M   'P 1'
#
loop_
_entity.id
_entity.type
_entity.pdbx_description
1 polymer ?
#
loop_
_entity_poly.entity_id
_entity_poly.type
_entity_poly.pdbx_seq_one_letter_code
_entity_poly.pdbx_strand_id
1 'polypeptide(L)'
;MLVLAALAPRTPGVAGQPDRLDRFRQLALARDGLRQVDAESPDAYREMYALLDEEIVESLASGGVFASPGFLQERLDGFSEAWGAAALGVVGVGRLVVGAFQLSDAPGVNTVRVYGRLGGEAALLATVHREGRPVVLPLPPAPGGAPQFLAAWEGGASGWGTRALRIELVRQDGDGVRTAWSTAEQYPEGLLARSWALRGGALRVRYELRYPGWTPGCAAQTEREDVWRLAPVGGAFARVGRVQHHAWHRELRAVVARFLDAVAAGDGKAVAALVPDPALRRRLPARLAAEPACDAPDDATRPRTVSVAATGDGAPWELTWERAGTTWRLTAASRVLQ
;
A
#
# COMPACT_ATOMS: atom_id res chain seq x y z
N MET A 1 46.66 6.46 -72.25
CA MET A 1 45.35 6.16 -71.62
C MET A 1 45.57 6.03 -70.12
N LEU A 2 45.20 7.06 -69.36
CA LEU A 2 45.26 7.11 -67.89
C LEU A 2 43.83 7.27 -67.40
N VAL A 3 43.31 6.27 -66.68
CA VAL A 3 41.99 6.30 -66.06
C VAL A 3 42.16 6.90 -64.66
N LEU A 4 41.71 8.13 -64.44
CA LEU A 4 41.54 8.70 -63.11
C LEU A 4 40.22 8.18 -62.51
N ALA A 5 40.32 7.36 -61.48
CA ALA A 5 39.18 7.01 -60.63
C ALA A 5 38.87 8.18 -59.69
N ALA A 6 37.69 8.79 -59.84
CA ALA A 6 37.17 9.78 -58.92
C ALA A 6 36.76 9.09 -57.61
N LEU A 7 37.54 9.32 -56.55
CA LEU A 7 37.15 9.03 -55.17
C LEU A 7 36.11 10.06 -54.74
N ALA A 8 34.84 9.67 -54.73
CA ALA A 8 33.80 10.43 -54.05
C ALA A 8 34.08 10.41 -52.53
N PRO A 9 34.01 11.55 -51.82
CA PRO A 9 34.11 11.54 -50.37
C PRO A 9 32.89 10.80 -49.79
N ARG A 10 33.16 9.76 -49.01
CA ARG A 10 32.18 9.17 -48.09
C ARG A 10 31.71 10.27 -47.15
N THR A 11 30.45 10.66 -47.26
CA THR A 11 29.75 11.38 -46.20
C THR A 11 29.87 10.56 -44.92
N PRO A 12 30.41 11.10 -43.82
CA PRO A 12 30.34 10.42 -42.54
C PRO A 12 28.87 10.30 -42.17
N GLY A 13 28.36 9.07 -42.16
CA GLY A 13 27.08 8.77 -41.52
C GLY A 13 27.14 9.30 -40.09
N VAL A 14 26.07 9.97 -39.69
CA VAL A 14 25.84 10.44 -38.31
C VAL A 14 26.25 9.31 -37.37
N ALA A 15 27.36 9.51 -36.65
CA ALA A 15 27.81 8.60 -35.61
C ALA A 15 26.64 8.48 -34.62
N GLY A 16 26.07 7.28 -34.56
CA GLY A 16 24.84 7.00 -33.84
C GLY A 16 24.97 7.45 -32.38
N GLN A 17 23.98 8.19 -31.93
CA GLN A 17 23.73 8.39 -30.51
C GLN A 17 23.77 6.99 -29.85
N PRO A 18 24.51 6.80 -28.74
CA PRO A 18 24.60 5.48 -28.11
C PRO A 18 23.18 4.96 -27.82
N ASP A 19 22.95 3.67 -28.08
CA ASP A 19 21.65 3.01 -27.80
C ASP A 19 21.22 3.35 -26.37
N ARG A 20 19.97 3.81 -26.20
CA ARG A 20 19.47 4.23 -24.88
C ARG A 20 19.58 3.10 -23.86
N LEU A 21 19.38 1.86 -24.31
CA LEU A 21 19.54 0.69 -23.47
C LEU A 21 20.99 0.49 -23.06
N ASP A 22 21.96 0.76 -23.93
CA ASP A 22 23.39 0.71 -23.58
C ASP A 22 23.78 1.81 -22.60
N ARG A 23 23.28 3.03 -22.78
CA ARG A 23 23.48 4.12 -21.79
C ARG A 23 22.85 3.75 -20.44
N PHE A 24 21.66 3.16 -20.45
CA PHE A 24 21.00 2.70 -19.24
C PHE A 24 21.79 1.58 -18.55
N ARG A 25 22.33 0.61 -19.30
CA ARG A 25 23.24 -0.43 -18.77
C ARG A 25 24.49 0.17 -18.13
N GLN A 26 25.08 1.20 -18.75
CA GLN A 26 26.25 1.90 -18.17
C GLN A 26 25.91 2.57 -16.83
N LEU A 27 24.74 3.22 -16.73
CA LEU A 27 24.27 3.81 -15.47
C LEU A 27 23.97 2.74 -14.40
N ALA A 28 23.39 1.62 -14.80
CA ALA A 28 23.13 0.48 -13.90
C ALA A 28 24.44 -0.07 -13.30
N LEU A 29 25.45 -0.31 -14.16
CA LEU A 29 26.76 -0.80 -13.73
C LEU A 29 27.50 0.20 -12.84
N ALA A 30 27.44 1.50 -13.15
CA ALA A 30 28.06 2.55 -12.34
C ALA A 30 27.44 2.60 -10.93
N ARG A 31 26.12 2.39 -10.80
CA ARG A 31 25.44 2.30 -9.51
C ARG A 31 25.88 1.09 -8.70
N ASP A 32 25.97 -0.10 -9.30
CA ASP A 32 26.40 -1.31 -8.58
C ASP A 32 27.83 -1.16 -8.02
N GLY A 33 28.71 -0.48 -8.75
CA GLY A 33 30.02 -0.08 -8.23
C GLY A 33 29.96 0.89 -7.04
N LEU A 34 29.00 1.82 -7.04
CA LEU A 34 28.80 2.80 -5.97
C LEU A 34 28.04 2.26 -4.75
N ARG A 35 27.24 1.19 -4.91
CA ARG A 35 26.56 0.50 -3.79
C ARG A 35 27.54 -0.09 -2.78
N GLN A 36 28.79 -0.34 -3.18
CA GLN A 36 29.87 -0.75 -2.26
C GLN A 36 30.37 0.41 -1.37
N VAL A 37 29.97 1.65 -1.63
CA VAL A 37 30.42 2.88 -0.96
C VAL A 37 29.26 3.63 -0.26
N ASP A 38 28.10 2.99 -0.12
CA ASP A 38 26.94 3.43 0.68
C ASP A 38 26.34 4.82 0.32
N ALA A 39 26.46 5.24 -0.94
CA ALA A 39 25.84 6.47 -1.44
C ALA A 39 24.98 6.19 -2.68
N GLU A 40 23.67 6.03 -2.50
CA GLU A 40 22.72 6.12 -3.63
C GLU A 40 22.62 7.59 -4.10
N SER A 41 22.88 7.85 -5.38
CA SER A 41 22.76 9.20 -5.96
C SER A 41 21.37 9.44 -6.56
N PRO A 42 20.59 10.41 -6.07
CA PRO A 42 19.30 10.82 -6.66
C PRO A 42 19.41 11.23 -8.14
N ASP A 43 20.59 11.66 -8.59
CA ASP A 43 20.82 12.10 -9.96
C ASP A 43 20.80 10.93 -10.96
N ALA A 44 21.30 9.76 -10.57
CA ALA A 44 21.30 8.57 -11.41
C ALA A 44 19.87 8.09 -11.72
N TYR A 45 19.00 8.06 -10.71
CA TYR A 45 17.59 7.70 -10.90
C TYR A 45 16.88 8.69 -11.82
N ARG A 46 17.18 9.99 -11.72
CA ARG A 46 16.60 11.02 -12.59
C ARG A 46 16.97 10.79 -14.05
N GLU A 47 18.25 10.54 -14.32
CA GLU A 47 18.75 10.29 -15.68
C GLU A 47 18.17 9.00 -16.27
N MET A 48 18.11 7.93 -15.49
CA MET A 48 17.49 6.68 -15.92
C MET A 48 16.02 6.84 -16.28
N TYR A 49 15.27 7.56 -15.46
CA TYR A 49 13.87 7.83 -15.75
C TYR A 49 13.68 8.69 -17.00
N ALA A 50 14.59 9.63 -17.27
CA ALA A 50 14.57 10.39 -18.52
C ALA A 50 14.77 9.49 -19.74
N LEU A 51 15.67 8.51 -19.67
CA LEU A 51 15.88 7.54 -20.75
C LEU A 51 14.62 6.68 -21.01
N LEU A 52 13.95 6.24 -19.94
CA LEU A 52 12.68 5.52 -20.06
C LEU A 52 11.58 6.38 -20.69
N ASP A 53 11.50 7.66 -20.28
CA ASP A 53 10.52 8.60 -20.82
C ASP A 53 10.75 8.88 -22.30
N GLU A 54 12.00 9.14 -22.71
CA GLU A 54 12.38 9.35 -24.11
C GLU A 54 12.01 8.16 -24.99
N GLU A 55 12.31 6.94 -24.51
CA GLU A 55 12.02 5.71 -25.24
C GLU A 55 10.52 5.54 -25.49
N ILE A 56 9.69 5.76 -24.47
CA ILE A 56 8.24 5.65 -24.57
C ILE A 56 7.69 6.75 -25.47
N VAL A 57 8.12 8.00 -25.29
CA VAL A 57 7.62 9.13 -26.09
C VAL A 57 7.97 8.97 -27.57
N GLU A 58 9.18 8.53 -27.91
CA GLU A 58 9.57 8.28 -29.31
C GLU A 58 8.78 7.13 -29.93
N SER A 59 8.58 6.04 -29.18
CA SER A 59 7.76 4.90 -29.63
C SER A 59 6.31 5.31 -29.86
N LEU A 60 5.74 6.16 -28.99
CA LEU A 60 4.40 6.71 -29.14
C LEU A 60 4.28 7.67 -30.32
N ALA A 61 5.31 8.50 -30.57
CA ALA A 61 5.36 9.42 -31.71
C ALA A 61 5.40 8.65 -33.05
N SER A 62 6.10 7.52 -33.08
CA SER A 62 6.17 6.63 -34.25
C SER A 62 4.82 6.00 -34.62
N GLY A 63 3.92 5.83 -33.64
CA GLY A 63 2.57 5.33 -33.85
C GLY A 63 2.49 3.85 -34.22
N GLY A 64 1.29 3.39 -34.61
CA GLY A 64 1.06 2.02 -35.07
C GLY A 64 1.41 0.95 -34.04
N VAL A 65 2.12 -0.09 -34.46
CA VAL A 65 2.55 -1.21 -33.60
C VAL A 65 3.53 -0.74 -32.51
N PHE A 66 4.37 0.24 -32.82
CA PHE A 66 5.37 0.79 -31.90
C PHE A 66 4.75 1.57 -30.73
N ALA A 67 3.55 2.12 -30.92
CA ALA A 67 2.79 2.78 -29.86
C ALA A 67 1.92 1.81 -29.03
N SER A 68 1.93 0.51 -29.34
CA SER A 68 1.09 -0.47 -28.64
C SER A 68 1.64 -0.77 -27.23
N PRO A 69 0.76 -1.00 -26.23
CA PRO A 69 1.22 -1.37 -24.88
C PRO A 69 2.10 -2.62 -24.85
N GLY A 70 1.86 -3.59 -25.75
CA GLY A 70 2.67 -4.81 -25.84
C GLY A 70 4.10 -4.52 -26.30
N PHE A 71 4.27 -3.71 -27.36
CA PHE A 71 5.60 -3.31 -27.83
C PHE A 71 6.35 -2.50 -26.77
N LEU A 72 5.67 -1.53 -26.15
CA LEU A 72 6.26 -0.73 -25.07
C LEU A 72 6.68 -1.61 -23.88
N GLN A 73 5.90 -2.62 -23.52
CA GLN A 73 6.27 -3.56 -22.47
C GLN A 73 7.52 -4.36 -22.84
N GLU A 74 7.61 -4.88 -24.07
CA GLU A 74 8.80 -5.60 -24.55
C GLU A 74 10.07 -4.75 -24.47
N ARG A 75 9.98 -3.46 -24.82
CA ARG A 75 11.10 -2.52 -24.66
C ARG A 75 11.47 -2.36 -23.19
N LEU A 76 10.48 -2.14 -22.32
CA LEU A 76 10.69 -1.98 -20.87
C LEU A 76 11.24 -3.22 -20.19
N ASP A 77 10.89 -4.41 -20.66
CA ASP A 77 11.44 -5.67 -20.15
C ASP A 77 12.97 -5.70 -20.35
N GLY A 78 13.48 -5.21 -21.48
CA GLY A 78 14.91 -5.05 -21.72
C GLY A 78 15.61 -4.08 -20.74
N PHE A 79 14.95 -2.97 -20.37
CA PHE A 79 15.46 -2.07 -19.33
C PHE A 79 15.41 -2.71 -17.93
N SER A 80 14.33 -3.45 -17.63
CA SER A 80 14.18 -4.20 -16.38
C SER A 80 15.28 -5.25 -16.21
N GLU A 81 15.59 -6.00 -17.27
CA GLU A 81 16.69 -6.97 -17.30
C GLU A 81 18.05 -6.30 -17.07
N ALA A 82 18.31 -5.17 -17.73
CA ALA A 82 19.56 -4.42 -17.55
C ALA A 82 19.78 -3.92 -16.12
N TRP A 83 18.69 -3.67 -15.38
CA TRP A 83 18.74 -3.22 -13.99
C TRP A 83 18.70 -4.37 -12.97
N GLY A 84 18.23 -5.55 -13.35
CA GLY A 84 18.14 -6.77 -12.53
C GLY A 84 16.97 -6.80 -11.54
N ALA A 85 16.66 -5.71 -10.86
CA ALA A 85 15.61 -5.67 -9.81
C ALA A 85 14.47 -4.68 -10.07
N ALA A 86 14.33 -4.16 -11.30
CA ALA A 86 13.34 -3.14 -11.62
C ALA A 86 12.01 -3.79 -11.98
N ALA A 87 10.92 -3.22 -11.46
CA ALA A 87 9.57 -3.52 -11.90
C ALA A 87 9.08 -2.36 -12.77
N LEU A 88 9.16 -2.54 -14.09
CA LEU A 88 8.66 -1.59 -15.09
C LEU A 88 7.46 -2.21 -15.80
N GLY A 89 6.32 -1.52 -15.77
CA GLY A 89 5.13 -1.99 -16.46
C GLY A 89 4.34 -0.85 -17.08
N VAL A 90 3.68 -1.10 -18.21
CA VAL A 90 2.81 -0.13 -18.88
C VAL A 90 1.43 -0.71 -19.18
N VAL A 91 0.41 0.13 -19.12
CA VAL A 91 -0.96 -0.21 -19.50
C VAL A 91 -1.58 0.89 -20.35
N GLY A 92 -2.42 0.50 -21.31
CA GLY A 92 -3.25 1.43 -22.05
C GLY A 92 -4.50 1.83 -21.26
N VAL A 93 -4.81 3.12 -21.24
CA VAL A 93 -6.01 3.69 -20.58
C VAL A 93 -6.67 4.67 -21.55
N GLY A 94 -7.58 4.16 -22.39
CA GLY A 94 -8.17 4.95 -23.47
C GLY A 94 -7.08 5.48 -24.41
N ARG A 95 -6.92 6.81 -24.48
CA ARG A 95 -5.86 7.48 -25.27
C ARG A 95 -4.54 7.70 -24.52
N LEU A 96 -4.46 7.27 -23.26
CA LEU A 96 -3.27 7.41 -22.43
C LEU A 96 -2.50 6.10 -22.39
N VAL A 97 -1.19 6.20 -22.17
CA VAL A 97 -0.36 5.09 -21.70
C VAL A 97 0.12 5.44 -20.30
N VAL A 98 0.01 4.50 -19.37
CA VAL A 98 0.37 4.72 -17.97
C VAL A 98 1.43 3.71 -17.56
N GLY A 99 2.59 4.22 -17.15
CA GLY A 99 3.69 3.44 -16.59
C GLY A 99 3.63 3.34 -15.07
N ALA A 100 3.89 2.16 -14.52
CA ALA A 100 4.11 1.91 -13.10
C ALA A 100 5.56 1.46 -12.92
N PHE A 101 6.43 2.36 -12.46
CA PHE A 101 7.87 2.14 -12.47
C PHE A 101 8.46 2.13 -11.06
N GLN A 102 9.20 1.07 -10.78
CA GLN A 102 10.02 0.90 -9.59
C GLN A 102 11.43 0.49 -10.01
N LEU A 103 12.40 1.36 -9.74
CA LEU A 103 13.83 1.07 -9.90
C LEU A 103 14.50 0.68 -8.57
N SER A 104 13.90 0.97 -7.42
CA SER A 104 14.48 0.62 -6.13
C SER A 104 13.38 0.40 -5.09
N ASP A 105 13.71 -0.32 -4.02
CA ASP A 105 12.87 -0.36 -2.81
C ASP A 105 13.08 0.88 -1.93
N ALA A 106 14.01 1.77 -2.31
CA ALA A 106 14.24 3.04 -1.64
C ALA A 106 12.93 3.88 -1.60
N PRO A 107 12.58 4.45 -0.42
CA PRO A 107 11.41 5.30 -0.29
C PRO A 107 11.46 6.50 -1.25
N GLY A 108 10.31 6.82 -1.86
CA GLY A 108 10.15 8.04 -2.67
C GLY A 108 10.71 7.99 -4.10
N VAL A 109 11.31 6.87 -4.53
CA VAL A 109 11.92 6.73 -5.87
C VAL A 109 10.95 6.16 -6.90
N ASN A 110 9.82 5.61 -6.47
CA ASN A 110 8.85 4.96 -7.34
C ASN A 110 7.88 5.95 -7.97
N THR A 111 7.50 5.68 -9.23
CA THR A 111 6.69 6.62 -10.02
C THR A 111 5.56 5.94 -10.77
N VAL A 112 4.46 6.68 -10.91
CA VAL A 112 3.44 6.44 -11.94
C VAL A 112 3.57 7.56 -12.95
N ARG A 113 3.78 7.21 -14.21
CA ARG A 113 4.04 8.13 -15.31
C ARG A 113 2.92 8.05 -16.32
N VAL A 114 2.41 9.19 -16.76
CA VAL A 114 1.27 9.26 -17.68
C VAL A 114 1.72 9.90 -18.97
N TYR A 115 1.60 9.15 -20.06
CA TYR A 115 1.92 9.58 -21.41
C TYR A 115 0.64 9.74 -22.23
N GLY A 116 0.67 10.68 -23.16
CA GLY A 116 -0.43 10.96 -24.07
C GLY A 116 0.00 11.99 -25.10
N ARG A 117 -0.95 12.83 -25.54
CA ARG A 117 -0.66 13.91 -26.48
C ARG A 117 -0.74 15.27 -25.82
N LEU A 118 0.28 16.10 -26.01
CA LEU A 118 0.32 17.51 -25.63
C LEU A 118 0.54 18.34 -26.90
N GLY A 119 -0.40 19.21 -27.23
CA GLY A 119 -0.33 19.96 -28.50
C GLY A 119 -0.34 19.09 -29.76
N GLY A 120 -0.86 17.86 -29.66
CA GLY A 120 -0.91 16.89 -30.77
C GLY A 120 0.26 15.91 -30.84
N GLU A 121 1.38 16.22 -30.17
CA GLU A 121 2.60 15.42 -30.12
C GLU A 121 2.63 14.48 -28.91
N ALA A 122 3.30 13.34 -29.05
CA ALA A 122 3.49 12.42 -27.92
C ALA A 122 4.33 13.10 -26.82
N ALA A 123 3.89 12.99 -25.57
CA ALA A 123 4.56 13.60 -24.43
C ALA A 123 4.27 12.87 -23.11
N LEU A 124 5.16 13.07 -22.14
CA LEU A 124 4.90 12.80 -20.73
C LEU A 124 4.02 13.93 -20.17
N LEU A 125 2.80 13.60 -19.77
CA LEU A 125 1.80 14.55 -19.27
C LEU A 125 1.92 14.78 -17.75
N ALA A 126 2.31 13.75 -17.01
CA ALA A 126 2.48 13.83 -15.56
C ALA A 126 3.36 12.72 -14.99
N THR A 127 4.05 13.05 -13.89
CA THR A 127 4.75 12.07 -13.04
C THR A 127 4.23 12.18 -11.62
N VAL A 128 3.65 11.09 -11.11
CA VAL A 128 3.18 10.98 -9.74
C VAL A 128 4.21 10.20 -8.94
N HIS A 129 4.62 10.75 -7.79
CA HIS A 129 5.56 10.12 -6.87
C HIS A 129 4.85 9.82 -5.56
N ARG A 130 4.95 8.58 -5.06
CA ARG A 130 4.52 8.20 -3.72
C ARG A 130 5.45 7.10 -3.18
N GLU A 131 5.36 6.89 -1.88
CA GLU A 131 5.98 5.74 -1.24
C GLU A 131 5.25 4.44 -1.58
N GLY A 132 6.01 3.35 -1.69
CA GLY A 132 5.50 2.03 -2.02
C GLY A 132 5.63 1.67 -3.50
N ARG A 133 5.47 0.40 -3.80
CA ARG A 133 5.48 -0.15 -5.16
C ARG A 133 4.20 0.27 -5.89
N PRO A 134 4.30 0.88 -7.08
CA PRO A 134 3.14 1.30 -7.85
C PRO A 134 2.48 0.10 -8.54
N VAL A 135 1.16 0.10 -8.54
CA VAL A 135 0.30 -0.82 -9.28
C VAL A 135 -0.75 0.02 -9.99
N VAL A 136 -0.85 -0.10 -11.31
CA VAL A 136 -1.83 0.64 -12.11
C VAL A 136 -2.90 -0.31 -12.62
N LEU A 137 -4.16 0.05 -12.41
CA LEU A 137 -5.31 -0.70 -12.88
C LEU A 137 -6.19 0.19 -13.78
N PRO A 138 -6.35 -0.15 -15.07
CA PRO A 138 -7.23 0.60 -15.95
C PRO A 138 -8.68 0.52 -15.45
N LEU A 139 -9.41 1.61 -15.59
CA LEU A 139 -10.84 1.67 -15.29
C LEU A 139 -11.63 2.06 -16.55
N PRO A 140 -12.93 1.75 -16.61
CA PRO A 140 -13.81 2.36 -17.60
C PRO A 140 -13.70 3.89 -17.56
N PRO A 141 -13.85 4.58 -18.70
CA PRO A 141 -13.83 6.04 -18.73
C PRO A 141 -14.84 6.66 -17.76
N ALA A 142 -14.51 7.87 -17.28
CA ALA A 142 -15.42 8.63 -16.44
C ALA A 142 -16.70 9.02 -17.21
N PRO A 143 -17.78 9.41 -16.52
CA PRO A 143 -18.89 10.11 -17.17
C PRO A 143 -18.34 11.30 -17.99
N GLY A 144 -18.67 11.35 -19.28
CA GLY A 144 -18.06 12.30 -20.23
C GLY A 144 -16.87 11.76 -21.03
N GLY A 145 -16.50 10.48 -20.85
CA GLY A 145 -15.52 9.79 -21.69
C GLY A 145 -14.05 10.04 -21.33
N ALA A 146 -13.77 10.81 -20.27
CA ALA A 146 -12.40 11.08 -19.84
C ALA A 146 -11.71 9.77 -19.36
N PRO A 147 -10.53 9.43 -19.90
CA PRO A 147 -9.74 8.29 -19.39
C PRO A 147 -9.45 8.42 -17.89
N GLN A 148 -9.48 7.29 -17.19
CA GLN A 148 -9.17 7.21 -15.77
C GLN A 148 -8.65 5.84 -15.38
N PHE A 149 -7.89 5.78 -14.29
CA PHE A 149 -7.27 4.57 -13.77
C PHE A 149 -7.10 4.67 -12.25
N LEU A 150 -6.90 3.53 -11.60
CA LEU A 150 -6.44 3.48 -10.22
C LEU A 150 -4.92 3.34 -10.19
N ALA A 151 -4.27 4.18 -9.39
CA ALA A 151 -2.89 3.98 -8.96
C ALA A 151 -2.92 3.53 -7.49
N ALA A 152 -2.48 2.31 -7.22
CA ALA A 152 -2.24 1.81 -5.88
C ALA A 152 -0.74 1.83 -5.59
N TRP A 153 -0.39 2.11 -4.35
CA TRP A 153 0.98 2.22 -3.87
C TRP A 153 1.11 1.32 -2.65
N GLU A 154 1.78 0.20 -2.84
CA GLU A 154 1.94 -0.84 -1.83
C GLU A 154 3.28 -0.71 -1.12
N GLY A 155 3.26 -0.31 0.15
CA GLY A 155 4.45 -0.28 0.99
C GLY A 155 5.01 -1.67 1.28
N GLY A 156 6.18 -1.70 1.92
CA GLY A 156 6.77 -2.93 2.43
C GLY A 156 5.85 -3.64 3.43
N ALA A 157 6.00 -4.97 3.53
CA ALA A 157 5.27 -5.76 4.51
C ALA A 157 5.70 -5.36 5.93
N SER A 158 4.73 -5.18 6.83
CA SER A 158 4.95 -4.79 8.23
C SER A 158 5.54 -5.89 9.12
N GLY A 159 5.73 -7.10 8.58
CA GLY A 159 6.02 -8.33 9.34
C GLY A 159 4.78 -9.01 9.93
N TRP A 160 3.62 -8.35 9.95
CA TRP A 160 2.39 -8.82 10.61
C TRP A 160 1.26 -9.17 9.64
N GLY A 161 1.60 -9.34 8.36
CA GLY A 161 0.62 -9.60 7.29
C GLY A 161 -0.18 -8.36 6.87
N THR A 162 0.27 -7.15 7.23
CA THR A 162 -0.26 -5.88 6.72
C THR A 162 0.81 -5.12 5.95
N ARG A 163 0.41 -4.16 5.14
CA ARG A 163 1.30 -3.23 4.43
C ARG A 163 0.68 -1.85 4.34
N ALA A 164 1.51 -0.82 4.30
CA ALA A 164 1.02 0.52 3.97
C ALA A 164 0.38 0.50 2.57
N LEU A 165 -0.75 1.17 2.43
CA LEU A 165 -1.49 1.21 1.17
C LEU A 165 -2.03 2.61 0.92
N ARG A 166 -1.75 3.14 -0.26
CA ARG A 166 -2.42 4.33 -0.79
C ARG A 166 -3.05 4.00 -2.13
N ILE A 167 -4.30 4.39 -2.35
CA ILE A 167 -4.99 4.21 -3.62
C ILE A 167 -5.53 5.56 -4.07
N GLU A 168 -5.25 5.91 -5.32
CA GLU A 168 -5.67 7.16 -5.96
C GLU A 168 -6.41 6.85 -7.25
N LEU A 169 -7.59 7.47 -7.43
CA LEU A 169 -8.25 7.54 -8.72
C LEU A 169 -7.66 8.73 -9.48
N VAL A 170 -6.99 8.45 -10.59
CA VAL A 170 -6.42 9.46 -11.46
C VAL A 170 -7.26 9.57 -12.72
N ARG A 171 -7.57 10.80 -13.13
CA ARG A 171 -8.42 11.09 -14.29
C ARG A 171 -7.76 12.13 -15.17
N GLN A 172 -7.92 11.97 -16.48
CA GLN A 172 -7.56 13.01 -17.43
C GLN A 172 -8.35 14.29 -17.21
N ASP A 173 -7.65 15.42 -17.22
CA ASP A 173 -8.22 16.75 -17.11
C ASP A 173 -7.49 17.69 -18.06
N GLY A 174 -8.18 18.11 -19.13
CA GLY A 174 -7.55 18.76 -20.29
C GLY A 174 -6.41 17.90 -20.88
N ASP A 175 -5.25 18.53 -21.03
CA ASP A 175 -4.02 17.89 -21.53
C ASP A 175 -3.21 17.20 -20.41
N GLY A 176 -3.67 17.28 -19.15
CA GLY A 176 -2.99 16.68 -18.00
C GLY A 176 -3.82 15.59 -17.32
N VAL A 177 -3.44 15.28 -16.09
CA VAL A 177 -4.23 14.43 -15.19
C VAL A 177 -4.35 15.06 -13.82
N ARG A 178 -5.41 14.70 -13.10
CA ARG A 178 -5.60 15.06 -11.70
C ARG A 178 -6.01 13.86 -10.86
N THR A 179 -5.72 13.92 -9.57
CA THR A 179 -6.28 12.98 -8.60
C THR A 179 -7.74 13.36 -8.33
N ALA A 180 -8.67 12.49 -8.66
CA ALA A 180 -10.11 12.70 -8.48
C ALA A 180 -10.65 12.10 -7.17
N TRP A 181 -9.91 11.19 -6.54
CA TRP A 181 -10.21 10.60 -5.23
C TRP A 181 -8.95 9.93 -4.66
N SER A 182 -8.78 9.93 -3.33
CA SER A 182 -7.64 9.29 -2.67
C SER A 182 -8.02 8.66 -1.34
N THR A 183 -7.44 7.49 -1.03
CA THR A 183 -7.55 6.91 0.32
C THR A 183 -6.85 7.76 1.38
N ALA A 184 -5.87 8.59 1.02
CA ALA A 184 -5.18 9.46 1.98
C ALA A 184 -6.13 10.47 2.64
N GLU A 185 -7.15 10.94 1.91
CA GLU A 185 -8.20 11.81 2.45
C GLU A 185 -9.15 11.05 3.38
N GLN A 186 -9.32 9.73 3.17
CA GLN A 186 -10.19 8.87 3.96
C GLN A 186 -9.50 8.33 5.22
N TYR A 187 -8.17 8.23 5.19
CA TYR A 187 -7.31 7.68 6.24
C TYR A 187 -6.09 8.60 6.47
N PRO A 188 -6.28 9.75 7.14
CA PRO A 188 -5.21 10.74 7.32
C PRO A 188 -4.01 10.23 8.14
N GLU A 189 -4.24 9.26 9.02
CA GLU A 189 -3.19 8.59 9.82
C GLU A 189 -2.45 7.49 9.05
N GLY A 190 -2.79 7.29 7.77
CA GLY A 190 -2.31 6.19 6.95
C GLY A 190 -3.21 4.96 7.03
N LEU A 191 -3.06 4.09 6.03
CA LEU A 191 -3.86 2.88 5.87
C LEU A 191 -2.93 1.68 5.84
N LEU A 192 -3.05 0.81 6.85
CA LEU A 192 -2.36 -0.49 6.90
C LEU A 192 -3.31 -1.59 6.46
N ALA A 193 -3.26 -1.92 5.17
CA ALA A 193 -4.12 -2.92 4.58
C ALA A 193 -3.55 -4.32 4.80
N ARG A 194 -4.43 -5.26 5.16
CA ARG A 194 -4.18 -6.71 5.12
C ARG A 194 -4.38 -7.24 3.71
N SER A 195 -5.41 -6.75 3.02
CA SER A 195 -5.68 -7.10 1.64
C SER A 195 -6.50 -6.01 0.95
N TRP A 196 -6.35 -5.88 -0.36
CA TRP A 196 -7.23 -5.06 -1.18
C TRP A 196 -7.46 -5.73 -2.53
N ALA A 197 -8.57 -5.40 -3.19
CA ALA A 197 -8.88 -5.90 -4.52
C ALA A 197 -9.83 -4.96 -5.26
N LEU A 198 -9.67 -4.88 -6.57
CA LEU A 198 -10.61 -4.23 -7.48
C LEU A 198 -11.28 -5.30 -8.34
N ARG A 199 -12.61 -5.43 -8.26
CA ARG A 199 -13.39 -6.35 -9.12
C ARG A 199 -14.70 -5.70 -9.55
N GLY A 200 -14.95 -5.67 -10.86
CA GLY A 200 -16.18 -5.11 -11.41
C GLY A 200 -16.46 -3.67 -10.98
N GLY A 201 -15.42 -2.83 -10.88
CA GLY A 201 -15.53 -1.44 -10.41
C GLY A 201 -15.78 -1.27 -8.91
N ALA A 202 -15.75 -2.35 -8.13
CA ALA A 202 -15.80 -2.31 -6.67
C ALA A 202 -14.40 -2.50 -6.09
N LEU A 203 -13.94 -1.49 -5.35
CA LEU A 203 -12.69 -1.53 -4.58
C LEU A 203 -13.01 -2.01 -3.17
N ARG A 204 -12.40 -3.11 -2.74
CA ARG A 204 -12.48 -3.62 -1.37
C ARG A 204 -11.13 -3.45 -0.70
N VAL A 205 -11.15 -2.94 0.53
CA VAL A 205 -9.95 -2.76 1.34
C VAL A 205 -10.22 -3.29 2.74
N ARG A 206 -9.50 -4.35 3.13
CA ARG A 206 -9.52 -4.93 4.48
C ARG A 206 -8.27 -4.52 5.22
N TYR A 207 -8.43 -3.92 6.39
CA TYR A 207 -7.35 -3.28 7.14
C TYR A 207 -7.53 -3.46 8.66
N GLU A 208 -6.42 -3.42 9.39
CA GLU A 208 -6.44 -3.49 10.85
C GLU A 208 -6.80 -2.14 11.45
N LEU A 209 -7.58 -2.16 12.53
CA LEU A 209 -7.85 -0.95 13.31
C LEU A 209 -6.85 -0.85 14.46
N ARG A 210 -6.21 0.30 14.61
CA ARG A 210 -5.45 0.63 15.82
C ARG A 210 -6.41 1.17 16.88
N TYR A 211 -6.38 0.58 18.07
CA TYR A 211 -7.18 0.99 19.25
C TYR A 211 -6.43 0.62 20.53
N PRO A 212 -6.80 1.19 21.69
CA PRO A 212 -6.15 0.85 22.96
C PRO A 212 -6.15 -0.65 23.25
N GLY A 213 -4.98 -1.20 23.60
CA GLY A 213 -4.81 -2.62 23.87
C GLY A 213 -4.77 -3.52 22.62
N TRP A 214 -4.69 -2.95 21.42
CA TRP A 214 -4.33 -3.69 20.22
C TRP A 214 -2.85 -4.08 20.25
N THR A 215 -2.56 -5.32 19.87
CA THR A 215 -1.19 -5.84 19.76
C THR A 215 -0.96 -6.30 18.31
N PRO A 216 -0.04 -5.67 17.54
CA PRO A 216 0.23 -6.04 16.16
C PRO A 216 0.64 -7.52 16.03
N GLY A 217 0.26 -8.17 14.92
CA GLY A 217 0.66 -9.54 14.62
C GLY A 217 -0.17 -10.64 15.30
N CYS A 218 -0.97 -10.29 16.30
CA CYS A 218 -1.87 -11.23 16.95
C CYS A 218 -3.04 -11.63 16.05
N ALA A 219 -3.47 -12.89 16.14
CA ALA A 219 -4.66 -13.36 15.47
C ALA A 219 -5.92 -12.67 16.03
N ALA A 220 -6.98 -12.64 15.21
CA ALA A 220 -8.31 -12.16 15.58
C ALA A 220 -8.38 -10.72 16.14
N GLN A 221 -7.39 -9.89 15.82
CA GLN A 221 -7.48 -8.44 16.01
C GLN A 221 -8.67 -7.88 15.23
N THR A 222 -9.28 -6.80 15.73
CA THR A 222 -10.41 -6.18 15.04
C THR A 222 -9.94 -5.58 13.72
N GLU A 223 -10.60 -5.99 12.65
CA GLU A 223 -10.35 -5.51 11.31
C GLU A 223 -11.61 -4.88 10.74
N ARG A 224 -11.42 -4.06 9.70
CA ARG A 224 -12.51 -3.45 8.96
C ARG A 224 -12.30 -3.67 7.48
N GLU A 225 -13.38 -4.01 6.78
CA GLU A 225 -13.43 -4.05 5.33
C GLU A 225 -14.35 -2.93 4.85
N ASP A 226 -13.78 -1.98 4.09
CA ASP A 226 -14.54 -0.95 3.42
C ASP A 226 -14.70 -1.32 1.93
N VAL A 227 -15.93 -1.20 1.42
CA VAL A 227 -16.26 -1.43 0.02
C VAL A 227 -16.64 -0.10 -0.63
N TRP A 228 -15.90 0.25 -1.67
CA TRP A 228 -16.09 1.46 -2.46
C TRP A 228 -16.54 1.07 -3.86
N ARG A 229 -17.47 1.84 -4.41
CA ARG A 229 -17.83 1.74 -5.83
C ARG A 229 -17.68 3.08 -6.50
N LEU A 230 -17.29 3.03 -7.76
CA LEU A 230 -17.27 4.22 -8.60
C LEU A 230 -18.71 4.75 -8.73
N ALA A 231 -18.96 5.97 -8.25
CA ALA A 231 -20.26 6.59 -8.32
C ALA A 231 -20.59 6.93 -9.78
N PRO A 232 -21.79 6.60 -10.28
CA PRO A 232 -22.20 6.97 -11.64
C PRO A 232 -22.23 8.49 -11.85
N VAL A 233 -22.54 9.23 -10.78
CA VAL A 233 -22.58 10.70 -10.75
C VAL A 233 -21.31 11.22 -10.08
N GLY A 234 -20.57 12.11 -10.75
CA GLY A 234 -19.27 12.65 -10.28
C GLY A 234 -18.06 11.76 -10.56
N GLY A 235 -18.28 10.44 -10.71
CA GLY A 235 -17.24 9.49 -11.09
C GLY A 235 -16.18 9.24 -10.02
N ALA A 236 -16.36 9.66 -8.76
CA ALA A 236 -15.44 9.36 -7.67
C ALA A 236 -15.85 8.07 -6.94
N PHE A 237 -14.94 7.46 -6.19
CA PHE A 237 -15.29 6.32 -5.33
C PHE A 237 -16.13 6.79 -4.14
N ALA A 238 -17.29 6.17 -3.95
CA ALA A 238 -18.13 6.34 -2.77
C ALA A 238 -18.18 5.03 -1.97
N ARG A 239 -18.10 5.14 -0.64
CA ARG A 239 -18.22 3.98 0.24
C ARG A 239 -19.66 3.50 0.24
N VAL A 240 -19.88 2.27 -0.20
CA VAL A 240 -21.21 1.64 -0.29
C VAL A 240 -21.42 0.55 0.77
N GLY A 241 -20.34 0.12 1.42
CA GLY A 241 -20.39 -0.91 2.45
C GLY A 241 -19.24 -0.82 3.41
N ARG A 242 -19.48 -1.29 4.63
CA ARG A 242 -18.49 -1.42 5.69
C ARG A 242 -18.83 -2.62 6.55
N VAL A 243 -17.86 -3.50 6.73
CA VAL A 243 -17.98 -4.71 7.56
C VAL A 243 -16.87 -4.66 8.61
N GLN A 244 -17.18 -5.06 9.84
CA GLN A 244 -16.19 -5.25 10.90
C GLN A 244 -15.98 -6.75 11.11
N HIS A 245 -14.73 -7.17 11.17
CA HIS A 245 -14.33 -8.53 11.52
C HIS A 245 -13.75 -8.51 12.93
N HIS A 246 -14.04 -9.55 13.70
CA HIS A 246 -13.56 -9.69 15.08
C HIS A 246 -13.86 -8.45 15.95
N ALA A 247 -15.03 -7.82 15.75
CA ALA A 247 -15.46 -6.62 16.51
C ALA A 247 -15.47 -6.85 18.03
N TRP A 248 -15.66 -8.12 18.42
CA TRP A 248 -15.59 -8.59 19.79
C TRP A 248 -14.28 -8.20 20.49
N HIS A 249 -13.15 -8.15 19.78
CA HIS A 249 -11.84 -7.89 20.38
C HIS A 249 -11.74 -6.43 20.83
N ARG A 250 -12.12 -5.47 19.98
CA ARG A 250 -12.19 -4.06 20.38
C ARG A 250 -13.20 -3.84 21.52
N GLU A 251 -14.34 -4.54 21.50
CA GLU A 251 -15.33 -4.50 22.60
C GLU A 251 -14.72 -5.01 23.91
N LEU A 252 -14.03 -6.15 23.87
CA LEU A 252 -13.33 -6.73 25.01
C LEU A 252 -12.25 -5.79 25.54
N ARG A 253 -11.34 -5.28 24.68
CA ARG A 253 -10.27 -4.37 25.12
C ARG A 253 -10.80 -3.09 25.74
N ALA A 254 -11.93 -2.57 25.26
CA ALA A 254 -12.60 -1.44 25.91
C ALA A 254 -13.13 -1.81 27.31
N VAL A 255 -13.61 -3.04 27.52
CA VAL A 255 -14.05 -3.53 28.84
C VAL A 255 -12.85 -3.76 29.77
N VAL A 256 -11.80 -4.41 29.27
CA VAL A 256 -10.54 -4.66 30.01
C VAL A 256 -9.93 -3.33 30.47
N ALA A 257 -9.83 -2.34 29.59
CA ALA A 257 -9.30 -1.02 29.94
C ALA A 257 -10.11 -0.39 31.09
N ARG A 258 -11.45 -0.36 30.98
CA ARG A 258 -12.31 0.15 32.06
C ARG A 258 -12.14 -0.60 33.38
N PHE A 259 -11.94 -1.91 33.33
CA PHE A 259 -11.69 -2.71 34.52
C PHE A 259 -10.36 -2.37 35.17
N LEU A 260 -9.28 -2.28 34.39
CA LEU A 260 -7.95 -1.91 34.90
C LEU A 260 -7.96 -0.50 35.50
N ASP A 261 -8.63 0.46 34.84
CA ASP A 261 -8.82 1.82 35.35
C ASP A 261 -9.59 1.82 36.68
N ALA A 262 -10.66 1.02 36.79
CA ALA A 262 -11.45 0.90 38.01
C ALA A 262 -10.65 0.26 39.17
N VAL A 263 -9.83 -0.76 38.89
CA VAL A 263 -8.92 -1.35 39.88
C VAL A 263 -7.89 -0.32 40.34
N ALA A 264 -7.26 0.40 39.41
CA ALA A 264 -6.29 1.45 39.73
C ALA A 264 -6.89 2.60 40.56
N ALA A 265 -8.15 2.95 40.32
CA ALA A 265 -8.87 3.98 41.06
C ALA A 265 -9.50 3.50 42.38
N GLY A 266 -9.51 2.19 42.65
CA GLY A 266 -10.21 1.61 43.81
C GLY A 266 -11.74 1.70 43.72
N ASP A 267 -12.30 1.82 42.52
CA ASP A 267 -13.76 1.90 42.31
C ASP A 267 -14.41 0.51 42.40
N GLY A 268 -14.75 0.13 43.64
CA GLY A 268 -15.39 -1.15 43.92
C GLY A 268 -16.75 -1.34 43.22
N LYS A 269 -17.47 -0.26 42.90
CA LYS A 269 -18.76 -0.36 42.20
C LYS A 269 -18.56 -0.68 40.72
N ALA A 270 -17.62 -0.01 40.06
CA ALA A 270 -17.26 -0.31 38.67
C ALA A 270 -16.66 -1.72 38.55
N VAL A 271 -15.80 -2.13 39.48
CA VAL A 271 -15.27 -3.50 39.53
C VAL A 271 -16.41 -4.52 39.72
N ALA A 272 -17.37 -4.27 40.63
CA ALA A 272 -18.51 -5.17 40.84
C ALA A 272 -19.43 -5.32 39.63
N ALA A 273 -19.54 -4.30 38.78
CA ALA A 273 -20.31 -4.38 37.53
C ALA A 273 -19.65 -5.30 36.49
N LEU A 274 -18.32 -5.38 36.47
CA LEU A 274 -17.54 -6.17 35.51
C LEU A 274 -17.16 -7.55 36.03
N VAL A 275 -17.12 -7.73 37.35
CA VAL A 275 -16.76 -8.97 38.04
C VAL A 275 -17.90 -9.34 38.99
N PRO A 276 -18.99 -10.00 38.55
CA PRO A 276 -20.16 -10.22 39.39
C PRO A 276 -19.91 -11.13 40.60
N ASP A 277 -18.96 -12.06 40.50
CA ASP A 277 -18.62 -12.98 41.58
C ASP A 277 -17.87 -12.26 42.75
N PRO A 278 -18.47 -12.16 43.95
CA PRO A 278 -17.82 -11.56 45.10
C PRO A 278 -16.58 -12.32 45.59
N ALA A 279 -16.48 -13.63 45.36
CA ALA A 279 -15.32 -14.41 45.76
C ALA A 279 -14.12 -14.10 44.86
N LEU A 280 -14.35 -14.05 43.54
CA LEU A 280 -13.34 -13.61 42.57
C LEU A 280 -12.84 -12.19 42.88
N ARG A 281 -13.75 -11.23 43.15
CA ARG A 281 -13.34 -9.84 43.48
C ARG A 281 -12.36 -9.75 44.65
N ARG A 282 -12.57 -10.54 45.70
CA ARG A 282 -11.69 -10.56 46.88
C ARG A 282 -10.30 -11.13 46.59
N ARG A 283 -10.15 -11.90 45.51
CA ARG A 283 -8.89 -12.54 45.11
C ARG A 283 -8.09 -11.72 44.11
N LEU A 284 -8.67 -10.67 43.54
CA LEU A 284 -7.96 -9.81 42.60
C LEU A 284 -6.84 -9.05 43.33
N PRO A 285 -5.66 -8.88 42.69
CA PRO A 285 -4.59 -8.09 43.26
C PRO A 285 -4.99 -6.61 43.32
N ALA A 286 -4.36 -5.86 44.23
CA ALA A 286 -4.69 -4.46 44.46
C ALA A 286 -4.29 -3.58 43.26
N ARG A 287 -3.30 -4.01 42.49
CA ARG A 287 -2.86 -3.37 41.25
C ARG A 287 -2.89 -4.39 40.12
N LEU A 288 -3.44 -4.00 38.98
CA LEU A 288 -3.40 -4.75 37.73
C LEU A 288 -2.99 -3.82 36.59
N ALA A 289 -2.17 -4.32 35.67
CA ALA A 289 -1.79 -3.64 34.43
C ALA A 289 -1.92 -4.59 33.24
N ALA A 290 -2.21 -4.06 32.06
CA ALA A 290 -2.26 -4.85 30.83
C ALA A 290 -0.84 -5.24 30.37
N GLU A 291 -0.70 -6.47 29.88
CA GLU A 291 0.52 -6.92 29.20
C GLU A 291 0.38 -6.77 27.67
N PRO A 292 1.47 -6.48 26.93
CA PRO A 292 1.47 -6.41 25.47
C PRO A 292 1.55 -7.81 24.84
N ALA A 293 0.63 -8.70 25.24
CA ALA A 293 0.54 -10.06 24.73
C ALA A 293 -0.70 -10.22 23.82
N CYS A 294 -0.75 -11.31 23.06
CA CYS A 294 -1.94 -11.68 22.31
C CYS A 294 -3.03 -12.19 23.24
N ASP A 295 -4.25 -11.72 23.04
CA ASP A 295 -5.43 -12.29 23.67
C ASP A 295 -5.70 -13.70 23.12
N ALA A 296 -6.13 -14.61 23.98
CA ALA A 296 -6.36 -16.02 23.63
C ALA A 296 -7.87 -16.35 23.66
N PRO A 297 -8.58 -16.22 22.52
CA PRO A 297 -9.98 -16.60 22.41
C PRO A 297 -10.17 -18.12 22.30
N ASP A 298 -11.29 -18.63 22.80
CA ASP A 298 -11.73 -20.01 22.59
C ASP A 298 -12.14 -20.30 21.14
N ASP A 299 -12.73 -19.31 20.46
CA ASP A 299 -13.03 -19.31 19.02
C ASP A 299 -12.58 -18.01 18.36
N ALA A 300 -11.89 -18.11 17.22
CA ALA A 300 -11.33 -16.93 16.54
C ALA A 300 -12.41 -15.95 16.04
N THR A 301 -13.60 -16.43 15.68
CA THR A 301 -14.63 -15.63 15.00
C THR A 301 -15.69 -15.08 15.95
N ARG A 302 -16.14 -15.89 16.90
CA ARG A 302 -17.22 -15.60 17.83
C ARG A 302 -16.90 -16.20 19.22
N PRO A 303 -15.85 -15.68 19.90
CA PRO A 303 -15.46 -16.23 21.17
C PRO A 303 -16.54 -16.05 22.22
N ARG A 304 -16.69 -17.07 23.06
CA ARG A 304 -17.46 -16.97 24.31
C ARG A 304 -16.53 -16.66 25.46
N THR A 305 -15.30 -17.16 25.44
CA THR A 305 -14.31 -16.89 26.47
C THR A 305 -13.00 -16.41 25.86
N VAL A 306 -12.39 -15.40 26.48
CA VAL A 306 -11.09 -14.87 26.06
C VAL A 306 -10.20 -14.68 27.27
N SER A 307 -9.00 -15.23 27.22
CA SER A 307 -7.97 -14.99 28.21
C SER A 307 -7.10 -13.81 27.81
N VAL A 308 -6.87 -12.91 28.76
CA VAL A 308 -6.08 -11.69 28.59
C VAL A 308 -4.96 -11.68 29.63
N ALA A 309 -3.73 -11.48 29.18
CA ALA A 309 -2.58 -11.37 30.07
C ALA A 309 -2.56 -10.02 30.81
N ALA A 310 -2.21 -10.07 32.08
CA ALA A 310 -2.03 -8.92 32.95
C ALA A 310 -0.86 -9.13 33.90
N THR A 311 -0.37 -8.05 34.49
CA THR A 311 0.55 -8.12 35.64
C THR A 311 -0.13 -7.55 36.86
N GLY A 312 -0.09 -8.30 37.96
CA GLY A 312 -0.71 -7.96 39.22
C GLY A 312 0.27 -8.09 40.38
N ASP A 313 0.47 -6.99 41.11
CA ASP A 313 1.44 -6.88 42.21
C ASP A 313 2.84 -7.44 41.86
N GLY A 314 3.28 -7.22 40.62
CA GLY A 314 4.60 -7.65 40.12
C GLY A 314 4.68 -9.11 39.66
N ALA A 315 3.56 -9.85 39.62
CA ALA A 315 3.50 -11.21 39.10
C ALA A 315 2.61 -11.29 37.85
N PRO A 316 2.82 -12.27 36.94
CA PRO A 316 1.95 -12.49 35.79
C PRO A 316 0.59 -13.09 36.22
N TRP A 317 -0.46 -12.61 35.58
CA TRP A 317 -1.85 -13.04 35.76
C TRP A 317 -2.51 -13.30 34.42
N GLU A 318 -3.44 -14.25 34.44
CA GLU A 318 -4.38 -14.51 33.37
C GLU A 318 -5.77 -14.09 33.83
N LEU A 319 -6.42 -13.24 33.03
CA LEU A 319 -7.78 -12.76 33.25
C LEU A 319 -8.70 -13.38 32.19
N THR A 320 -9.60 -14.25 32.60
CA THR A 320 -10.55 -14.90 31.70
C THR A 320 -11.88 -14.15 31.69
N TRP A 321 -12.24 -13.67 30.50
CA TRP A 321 -13.46 -12.92 30.24
C TRP A 321 -14.46 -13.80 29.51
N GLU A 322 -15.71 -13.79 29.97
CA GLU A 322 -16.82 -14.49 29.33
C GLU A 322 -17.82 -13.50 28.74
N ARG A 323 -18.32 -13.82 27.55
CA ARG A 323 -19.33 -13.06 26.83
C ARG A 323 -20.72 -13.54 27.20
N ALA A 324 -21.42 -12.73 28.00
CA ALA A 324 -22.85 -12.89 28.26
C ALA A 324 -23.65 -11.92 27.37
N GLY A 325 -24.17 -12.44 26.25
CA GLY A 325 -24.88 -11.63 25.25
C GLY A 325 -23.95 -10.61 24.59
N THR A 326 -24.23 -9.32 24.78
CA THR A 326 -23.39 -8.21 24.26
C THR A 326 -22.35 -7.71 25.26
N THR A 327 -22.28 -8.30 26.45
CA THR A 327 -21.41 -7.83 27.55
C THR A 327 -20.31 -8.82 27.89
N TRP A 328 -19.14 -8.29 28.22
CA TRP A 328 -18.00 -9.07 28.73
C TRP A 328 -17.92 -8.93 30.25
N ARG A 329 -17.69 -10.05 30.93
CA ARG A 329 -17.53 -10.11 32.38
C ARG A 329 -16.32 -10.95 32.74
N LEU A 330 -15.58 -10.55 33.77
CA LEU A 330 -14.48 -11.36 34.27
C LEU A 330 -15.06 -12.52 35.08
N THR A 331 -14.74 -13.74 34.69
CA THR A 331 -15.26 -14.97 35.31
C THR A 331 -14.18 -15.80 35.97
N ALA A 332 -12.91 -15.61 35.59
CA ALA A 332 -11.78 -16.15 36.31
C ALA A 332 -10.57 -15.20 36.27
N ALA A 333 -9.76 -15.27 37.32
CA ALA A 333 -8.46 -14.62 37.39
C ALA A 333 -7.50 -15.51 38.17
N SER A 334 -6.36 -15.82 37.58
CA SER A 334 -5.35 -16.69 38.17
C SER A 334 -3.96 -16.14 37.96
N ARG A 335 -3.14 -16.22 39.00
CA ARG A 335 -1.70 -15.99 38.89
C ARG A 335 -1.09 -17.12 38.06
N VAL A 336 -0.31 -16.80 37.04
CA VAL A 336 0.41 -17.79 36.23
C VAL A 336 1.64 -18.24 37.03
N LEU A 337 1.74 -19.54 37.29
CA LEU A 337 2.95 -20.11 37.88
C LEU A 337 4.00 -20.20 36.77
N GLN A 338 5.17 -19.60 37.00
CA GLN A 338 6.36 -19.79 36.15
C GLN A 338 7.04 -21.12 36.51
#